data_AF-A0A932K8U3-F1
#
_entry.id   AF-A0A932K8U3-F1
#
_cell.length_a   1.000
_cell.length_b   1.000
_cell.length_c   1.000
_cell.angle_alpha   90.00
_cell.angle_beta   90.00
_cell.angle_gamma   90.00
#
_symmetry.space_group_name_H-M   'P 1'
#
loop_
_entity.id
_entity.type
_entity.pdbx_description
1 polymer ?
#
loop_
_entity_poly.entity_id
_entity_poly.type
_entity_poly.pdbx_seq_one_letter_code
_entity_poly.pdbx_strand_id
1 'polypeptide(L)' 'MDKIIAELPKGPLDKLALSLQEYQGHPFVDIRLYFLGDDEQWHPTKRG' A
#
# COMPACT_ATOMS: atom_id res chain seq x y z
N MET A 1 6.35 -4.93 -11.70
CA MET A 1 5.12 -4.13 -11.87
C MET A 1 4.34 -4.25 -10.59
N ASP A 2 4.31 -3.20 -9.78
CA ASP A 2 3.54 -3.19 -8.54
C ASP A 2 2.06 -3.01 -8.87
N LYS A 3 1.24 -4.00 -8.51
CA LYS A 3 -0.19 -3.98 -8.78
C LYS A 3 -0.97 -3.97 -7.49
N ILE A 4 -1.65 -2.87 -7.18
CA ILE A 4 -2.64 -2.83 -6.10
C ILE A 4 -3.80 -3.73 -6.51
N ILE A 5 -4.13 -4.69 -5.65
CA ILE A 5 -5.22 -5.65 -5.85
C ILE A 5 -6.43 -5.34 -4.98
N ALA A 6 -6.21 -4.68 -3.84
CA ALA A 6 -7.28 -4.25 -2.96
C ALA A 6 -6.83 -3.08 -2.10
N GLU A 7 -7.78 -2.21 -1.74
CA GLU A 7 -7.61 -1.14 -0.79
C GLU A 7 -8.70 -1.24 0.25
N LEU A 8 -8.33 -1.21 1.52
CA LEU A 8 -9.24 -1.24 2.65
C LEU A 8 -9.15 0.09 3.39
N PRO A 9 -10.18 0.96 3.29
CA PRO A 9 -10.20 2.19 4.06
C PRO A 9 -10.28 1.84 5.56
N LYS A 10 -9.38 2.44 6.35
CA LYS A 10 -9.35 2.26 7.82
C LYS A 10 -9.84 3.53 8.53
N GLY A 11 -9.59 4.69 7.93
CA GLY A 11 -10.07 5.98 8.38
C GLY A 11 -9.97 7.05 7.29
N PRO A 12 -10.29 8.32 7.61
CA PRO A 12 -10.22 9.42 6.65
C PRO A 12 -8.81 9.73 6.13
N LEU A 13 -7.78 9.38 6.92
CA LEU A 13 -6.38 9.69 6.64
C LEU A 13 -5.51 8.45 6.48
N ASP A 14 -6.09 7.25 6.57
CA ASP A 14 -5.35 6.00 6.54
C ASP A 14 -6.11 4.87 5.84
N LYS A 15 -5.38 4.10 5.04
CA LYS A 15 -5.88 2.93 4.32
C LYS A 15 -4.85 1.81 4.31
N LEU A 16 -5.31 0.57 4.27
CA LEU A 16 -4.45 -0.58 4.02
C LEU A 16 -4.51 -0.90 2.53
N ALA A 17 -3.36 -1.04 1.87
CA ALA A 17 -3.29 -1.47 0.48
C ALA A 17 -2.65 -2.86 0.40
N LEU A 18 -3.27 -3.75 -0.36
CA LEU A 18 -2.70 -5.03 -0.73
C LEU A 18 -2.16 -4.89 -2.15
N SER A 19 -0.89 -5.22 -2.34
CA SER A 19 -0.25 -5.18 -3.64
C SER A 19 0.47 -6.49 -3.96
N LEU A 20 0.44 -6.87 -5.23
CA LEU A 20 1.31 -7.91 -5.76
C LEU A 20 2.60 -7.25 -6.24
N GLN A 21 3.71 -7.71 -5.68
CA GLN A 21 5.05 -7.23 -5.99
C GLN A 21 5.95 -8.40 -6.38
N GLU A 22 7.07 -8.09 -7.03
CA GLU A 22 8.11 -9.05 -7.36
C GLU A 22 9.47 -8.51 -6.93
N TYR A 23 10.23 -9.31 -6.19
CA TYR A 23 11.57 -8.94 -5.73
C TYR A 23 12.52 -10.09 -6.05
N GLN A 24 13.54 -9.78 -6.83
CA GLN A 24 14.52 -10.77 -7.32
C GLN A 24 13.86 -12.01 -7.96
N GLY A 25 12.80 -11.82 -8.75
CA GLY A 25 12.07 -12.92 -9.41
C GLY A 25 11.13 -13.71 -8.50
N HIS A 26 10.97 -13.32 -7.24
CA HIS A 26 10.05 -13.96 -6.30
C HIS A 26 8.81 -13.09 -6.13
N PRO A 27 7.61 -13.58 -6.52
CA PRO A 27 6.38 -12.84 -6.29
C PRO A 27 6.00 -12.89 -4.82
N PHE A 28 5.51 -11.77 -4.29
CA PHE A 28 5.00 -11.67 -2.93
C PHE A 28 3.78 -10.74 -2.87
N VAL A 29 3.00 -10.90 -1.80
CA VAL A 29 1.90 -10.00 -1.46
C VAL A 29 2.42 -9.04 -0.39
N ASP A 30 2.45 -7.76 -0.70
CA ASP A 30 2.73 -6.69 0.26
C ASP A 30 1.40 -6.17 0.82
N ILE A 31 1.31 -6.07 2.14
CA ILE A 31 0.16 -5.53 2.86
C ILE A 31 0.66 -4.35 3.67
N ARG A 32 0.45 -3.14 3.15
CA ARG A 32 1.08 -1.94 3.71
C ARG A 32 0.06 -0.89 4.08
N LEU A 33 0.31 -0.23 5.20
CA LEU A 33 -0.48 0.92 5.60
C LEU A 33 -0.01 2.17 4.86
N TYR A 34 -0.97 2.89 4.29
CA TYR A 34 -0.78 4.17 3.64
C TYR A 34 -1.44 5.28 4.47
N PHE A 35 -0.87 6.48 4.39
CA PHE A 35 -1.45 7.68 4.98
C PHE A 35 -1.70 8.74 3.90
N LEU A 36 -2.72 9.58 4.11
CA LEU A 36 -2.98 10.74 3.26
C LEU A 36 -2.06 11.88 3.70
N GLY A 37 -1.18 12.31 2.80
CA GLY A 37 -0.27 13.44 3.03
C GLY A 37 -0.96 14.79 2.80
N ASP A 38 -0.28 15.86 3.19
CA ASP A 38 -0.74 17.25 2.98
C ASP A 38 -0.80 17.64 1.49
N ASP A 39 -0.18 16.83 0.62
CA ASP A 39 -0.23 16.94 -0.84
C ASP A 39 -1.46 16.24 -1.44
N GLU A 40 -2.41 15.81 -0.60
CA GLU A 40 -3.60 15.03 -0.97
C GLU A 40 -3.25 13.70 -1.67
N GLN A 41 -2.03 13.19 -1.48
CA GLN A 41 -1.58 11.92 -2.03
C GLN A 41 -1.40 10.85 -0.95
N TRP A 42 -1.56 9.60 -1.37
CA TRP A 42 -1.38 8.45 -0.49
C TRP A 42 0.08 7.99 -0.48
N HIS A 43 0.70 8.05 0.69
CA HIS A 43 2.09 7.67 0.89
C HIS A 43 2.20 6.36 1.68
N PRO A 44 3.07 5.42 1.27
CA PRO A 44 3.31 4.19 2.02
C PRO A 44 4.04 4.49 3.33
N THR A 45 3.67 3.79 4.40
CA THR A 45 4.43 3.79 5.65
C THR A 45 5.44 2.64 5.69
N LYS A 46 6.35 2.66 6.68
CA LYS A 46 7.21 1.50 6.99
C LYS A 46 6.48 0.36 7.73
N ARG A 47 5.16 0.48 7.93
CA ARG A 47 4.32 -0.55 8.56
C ARG A 47 3.69 -1.39 7.46
N GLY A 48 4.29 -2.54 7.20
CA GLY A 48 3.88 -3.49 6.17
C GLY A 48 5.03 -4.43 5.84
#